data_AF-A0A3A8MIP9-F1
#
_entry.id   AF-A0A3A8MIP9-F1
#
_cell.length_a   1.000
_cell.length_b   1.000
_cell.length_c   1.000
_cell.angle_alpha   90.00
_cell.angle_beta   90.00
_cell.angle_gamma   90.00
#
_symmetry.space_group_name_H-M   'P 1'
#
loop_
_entity.id
_entity.type
_entity.pdbx_description
1 polymer ?
#
loop_
_entity_poly.entity_id
_entity_poly.type
_entity_poly.pdbx_seq_one_letter_code
_entity_poly.pdbx_strand_id
1 'polypeptide(L)'
;MVVPPPAVEPPPTLHEGVVNKGPDDGSSVPVPTEVPPVVVPDKPVKTASVSKPKRPPRTVVVTTPVAAIEEMRGGQRVAKLDAWRGLNAGLSLQVVGPAVPRGSNKRPLLGQARVESIPPNRDQLVLRLDEEANTAKGPRFVVLPARPQEPAAPAPVAEPVREEPPPAKSPLLGSATLKGLLGSNYNSTLTIINEDSRTWTGCTLVMAKRQQAFMAQLEKYSRHVVRLGEPYFRVESSAPAVGNRMVRVTCKEGQGDFALGEED
;
A
#
# COMPACT_ATOMS: atom_id res chain seq x y z
N MET A 1 6.24 -3.68 -50.36
CA MET A 1 7.53 -2.94 -50.37
C MET A 1 7.67 -2.29 -49.00
N VAL A 2 8.67 -2.72 -48.22
CA VAL A 2 8.89 -2.28 -46.84
C VAL A 2 10.21 -1.50 -46.82
N VAL A 3 10.18 -0.24 -46.40
CA VAL A 3 11.37 0.61 -46.31
C VAL A 3 11.96 0.46 -44.90
N PRO A 4 13.24 0.07 -44.74
CA PRO A 4 13.87 -0.04 -43.43
C PRO A 4 14.23 1.34 -42.86
N PRO A 5 14.20 1.50 -41.52
CA PRO A 5 14.54 2.76 -40.86
C PRO A 5 16.07 3.03 -40.86
N PRO A 6 16.48 4.32 -40.87
CA PRO A 6 17.90 4.69 -40.84
C PRO A 6 18.53 4.50 -39.45
N ALA A 7 19.79 4.06 -39.43
CA ALA A 7 20.62 3.92 -38.23
C ALA A 7 21.24 5.26 -37.81
N VAL A 8 21.31 5.53 -36.50
CA VAL A 8 22.03 6.68 -35.94
C VAL A 8 22.90 6.21 -34.76
N GLU A 9 24.18 6.56 -34.84
CA GLU A 9 25.29 6.15 -33.96
C GLU A 9 25.32 6.91 -32.61
N PRO A 10 25.91 6.30 -31.55
CA PRO A 10 26.10 6.97 -30.27
C PRO A 10 27.31 7.94 -30.27
N PRO A 11 27.27 9.05 -29.49
CA PRO A 11 28.38 9.99 -29.38
C PRO A 11 29.58 9.42 -28.59
N PRO A 12 30.82 9.86 -28.90
CA PRO A 12 32.05 9.30 -28.36
C PRO A 12 32.31 9.66 -26.89
N THR A 13 32.84 8.67 -26.16
CA THR A 13 33.34 8.76 -24.79
C THR A 13 34.75 9.36 -24.78
N LEU A 14 34.99 10.44 -24.02
CA LEU A 14 36.33 11.00 -23.83
C LEU A 14 36.91 10.53 -22.49
N HIS A 15 38.09 9.93 -22.58
CA HIS A 15 38.85 9.25 -21.53
C HIS A 15 39.53 10.20 -20.54
N GLU A 16 39.68 9.71 -19.30
CA GLU A 16 40.59 10.19 -18.26
C GLU A 16 42.06 10.16 -18.72
N GLY A 17 42.84 11.17 -18.31
CA GLY A 17 44.27 11.28 -18.57
C GLY A 17 45.05 11.89 -17.41
N VAL A 18 45.34 11.05 -16.41
CA VAL A 18 46.63 10.81 -15.72
C VAL A 18 47.64 11.97 -15.49
N VAL A 19 47.77 12.25 -14.19
CA VAL A 19 48.93 12.54 -13.31
C VAL A 19 50.38 12.33 -13.82
N ASN A 20 51.25 13.29 -13.45
CA ASN A 20 52.67 13.22 -12.96
C ASN A 20 53.51 14.35 -13.62
N LYS A 21 54.58 14.94 -13.09
CA LYS A 21 55.33 15.04 -11.81
C LYS A 21 56.55 15.94 -12.18
N GLY A 22 57.04 16.82 -11.29
CA GLY A 22 58.27 17.64 -11.55
C GLY A 22 59.57 16.79 -11.67
N PRO A 23 60.81 17.35 -11.70
CA PRO A 23 61.27 18.53 -10.93
C PRO A 23 62.40 19.42 -11.57
N ASP A 24 62.82 20.43 -10.78
CA ASP A 24 64.13 21.13 -10.65
C ASP A 24 65.01 21.52 -11.86
N ASP A 25 65.49 22.79 -11.91
CA ASP A 25 66.76 23.25 -11.30
C ASP A 25 67.16 24.66 -11.85
N GLY A 26 67.94 25.46 -11.11
CA GLY A 26 68.76 26.54 -11.74
C GLY A 26 68.75 27.97 -11.18
N SER A 27 69.08 28.14 -9.90
CA SER A 27 70.01 29.14 -9.30
C SER A 27 70.38 30.46 -10.03
N SER A 28 70.16 31.61 -9.36
CA SER A 28 71.19 32.66 -9.12
C SER A 28 70.71 33.74 -8.13
N VAL A 29 71.53 34.00 -7.10
CA VAL A 29 71.43 34.98 -5.98
C VAL A 29 72.55 36.06 -6.21
N PRO A 30 72.84 37.10 -5.37
CA PRO A 30 72.09 38.04 -4.50
C PRO A 30 72.42 39.55 -4.76
N VAL A 31 71.68 40.51 -4.18
CA VAL A 31 72.23 41.70 -3.45
C VAL A 31 71.16 42.19 -2.42
N PRO A 32 71.53 42.64 -1.20
CA PRO A 32 70.68 42.66 0.01
C PRO A 32 70.30 44.06 0.52
N THR A 33 69.71 44.10 1.73
CA THR A 33 69.43 45.25 2.65
C THR A 33 67.98 45.76 2.52
N GLU A 34 67.09 45.78 3.52
CA GLU A 34 67.19 46.20 4.92
C GLU A 34 65.98 45.67 5.73
N VAL A 35 66.17 45.28 6.98
CA VAL A 35 65.15 44.85 7.97
C VAL A 35 65.64 45.35 9.34
N PRO A 36 64.85 45.71 10.38
CA PRO A 36 63.38 45.87 10.54
C PRO A 36 62.99 47.23 11.23
N PRO A 37 61.74 47.41 11.73
CA PRO A 37 61.49 46.98 13.11
C PRO A 37 60.26 46.10 13.27
N VAL A 38 60.45 45.15 14.18
CA VAL A 38 59.48 44.24 14.77
C VAL A 38 58.30 45.02 15.35
N VAL A 39 57.09 44.74 14.88
CA VAL A 39 55.87 45.00 15.63
C VAL A 39 55.21 43.65 15.85
N VAL A 40 55.35 43.15 17.08
CA VAL A 40 54.51 42.11 17.64
C VAL A 40 53.14 42.75 17.94
N PRO A 41 52.04 42.15 17.51
CA PRO A 41 50.82 42.20 18.30
C PRO A 41 50.55 40.82 18.88
N ASP A 42 50.38 40.82 20.20
CA ASP A 42 49.86 39.73 21.01
C ASP A 42 48.71 38.95 20.36
N LYS A 43 48.70 37.64 20.66
CA LYS A 43 47.59 36.69 20.44
C LYS A 43 46.21 37.29 20.79
N PRO A 44 45.07 36.70 20.36
CA PRO A 44 44.84 35.71 19.31
C PRO A 44 43.76 36.18 18.32
N VAL A 45 43.94 36.02 17.01
CA VAL A 45 42.79 36.06 16.10
C VAL A 45 42.00 34.77 16.31
N LYS A 46 41.04 34.82 17.23
CA LYS A 46 39.91 33.88 17.27
C LYS A 46 39.29 33.95 15.88
N THR A 47 39.62 33.02 15.00
CA THR A 47 38.77 32.68 13.88
C THR A 47 37.42 32.35 14.51
N ALA A 48 36.46 33.27 14.35
CA ALA A 48 35.10 33.03 14.76
C ALA A 48 34.66 31.77 14.02
N SER A 49 34.66 30.64 14.72
CA SER A 49 33.87 29.48 14.33
C SER A 49 32.49 30.04 14.10
N VAL A 50 32.11 30.16 12.83
CA VAL A 50 30.74 30.40 12.42
C VAL A 50 30.00 29.15 12.85
N SER A 51 29.65 29.09 14.13
CA SER A 51 28.73 28.13 14.68
C SER A 51 27.43 28.43 13.96
N LYS A 52 27.18 27.65 12.89
CA LYS A 52 25.88 27.62 12.22
C LYS A 52 24.83 27.63 13.33
N PRO A 53 23.87 28.57 13.33
CA PRO A 53 22.86 28.63 14.36
C PRO A 53 22.21 27.26 14.44
N LYS A 54 22.49 26.55 15.54
CA LYS A 54 21.99 25.21 15.80
C LYS A 54 20.50 25.40 16.04
N ARG A 55 19.71 25.32 14.97
CA ARG A 55 18.25 25.34 15.06
C ARG A 55 17.88 24.37 16.19
N PRO A 56 17.07 24.78 17.16
CA PRO A 56 16.66 23.87 18.22
C PRO A 56 16.08 22.62 17.55
N PRO A 57 16.47 21.41 17.99
CA PRO A 57 16.01 20.19 17.36
C PRO A 57 14.48 20.20 17.35
N ARG A 58 13.89 20.14 16.16
CA ARG A 58 12.44 20.11 16.02
C ARG A 58 11.94 18.89 16.79
N THR A 59 11.14 19.11 17.82
CA THR A 59 10.57 18.00 18.59
C THR A 59 9.22 17.61 18.00
N VAL A 60 8.94 16.31 18.00
CA VAL A 60 7.68 15.72 17.54
C VAL A 60 7.07 14.90 18.66
N VAL A 61 5.74 14.90 18.74
CA VAL A 61 5.00 14.03 19.64
C VAL A 61 4.74 12.71 18.90
N VAL A 62 5.27 11.63 19.43
CA VAL A 62 5.15 10.29 18.87
C VAL A 62 4.23 9.47 19.74
N THR A 63 3.01 9.22 19.27
CA THR A 63 2.00 8.39 19.94
C THR A 63 1.96 6.96 19.41
N THR A 64 2.65 6.69 18.32
CA THR A 64 2.72 5.36 17.69
C THR A 64 3.99 4.61 18.12
N PRO A 65 4.06 3.28 17.90
CA PRO A 65 5.24 2.50 18.24
C PRO A 65 6.50 3.01 17.53
N VAL A 66 7.64 2.88 18.21
CA VAL A 66 8.95 3.18 17.64
C VAL A 66 9.83 1.94 17.69
N ALA A 67 10.62 1.70 16.64
CA ALA A 67 11.60 0.63 16.59
C ALA A 67 13.01 1.21 16.51
N ALA A 68 13.96 0.59 17.21
CA ALA A 68 15.37 1.00 17.15
C ALA A 68 15.94 0.70 15.77
N ILE A 69 16.75 1.64 15.25
CA ILE A 69 17.49 1.46 14.00
C ILE A 69 18.90 1.00 14.37
N GLU A 70 19.23 -0.22 13.97
CA GLU A 70 20.52 -0.84 14.13
C GLU A 70 21.31 -0.78 12.82
N GLU A 71 22.64 -0.80 12.92
CA GLU A 71 23.52 -0.93 11.77
C GLU A 71 24.08 -2.35 11.74
N MET A 72 23.77 -3.07 10.67
CA MET A 72 24.28 -4.42 10.43
C MET A 72 25.61 -4.35 9.69
N ARG A 73 26.31 -5.49 9.63
CA ARG A 73 27.55 -5.62 8.86
C ARG A 73 27.29 -5.20 7.39
N GLY A 74 28.13 -4.32 6.86
CA GLY A 74 27.97 -3.79 5.50
C GLY A 74 27.22 -2.44 5.41
N GLY A 75 26.98 -1.75 6.52
CA GLY A 75 26.37 -0.41 6.53
C GLY A 75 24.85 -0.40 6.33
N GLN A 76 24.24 -1.59 6.27
CA GLN A 76 22.81 -1.75 6.14
C GLN A 76 22.11 -1.31 7.44
N ARG A 77 21.11 -0.42 7.33
CA ARG A 77 20.31 0.03 8.47
C ARG A 77 19.07 -0.83 8.57
N VAL A 78 18.83 -1.40 9.74
CA VAL A 78 17.76 -2.36 9.97
C VAL A 78 16.94 -1.95 11.19
N ALA A 79 15.63 -2.03 11.10
CA ALA A 79 14.73 -1.94 12.26
C ALA A 79 14.07 -3.30 12.49
N LYS A 80 14.35 -3.93 13.63
CA LYS A 80 13.76 -5.22 14.03
C LYS A 80 12.34 -5.00 14.53
N LEU A 81 11.36 -5.61 13.86
CA LEU A 81 9.94 -5.57 14.21
C LEU A 81 9.15 -6.56 13.35
N ASP A 82 8.02 -7.06 13.87
CA ASP A 82 7.10 -7.88 13.09
C ASP A 82 6.30 -7.01 12.11
N ALA A 83 6.68 -7.02 10.84
CA ALA A 83 6.05 -6.20 9.81
C ALA A 83 4.61 -6.68 9.53
N TRP A 84 3.64 -5.78 9.68
CA TRP A 84 2.22 -6.05 9.46
C TRP A 84 1.72 -5.58 8.08
N ARG A 85 0.49 -5.96 7.74
CA ARG A 85 -0.20 -5.49 6.52
C ARG A 85 -0.32 -3.97 6.54
N GLY A 86 0.36 -3.30 5.61
CA GLY A 86 0.43 -1.83 5.53
C GLY A 86 1.86 -1.28 5.52
N LEU A 87 2.83 -2.06 5.99
CA LEU A 87 4.25 -1.77 5.78
C LEU A 87 4.67 -2.35 4.43
N ASN A 88 5.12 -1.47 3.53
CA ASN A 88 5.53 -1.83 2.18
C ASN A 88 6.87 -1.17 1.84
N ALA A 89 7.61 -1.78 0.92
CA ALA A 89 8.78 -1.13 0.32
C ALA A 89 8.37 0.21 -0.31
N GLY A 90 9.24 1.21 -0.18
CA GLY A 90 9.02 2.57 -0.65
C GLY A 90 8.35 3.50 0.37
N LEU A 91 7.79 2.99 1.48
CA LEU A 91 7.17 3.79 2.53
C LEU A 91 8.19 4.72 3.21
N SER A 92 7.82 5.98 3.41
CA SER A 92 8.63 6.95 4.16
C SER A 92 8.16 7.00 5.62
N LEU A 93 9.12 6.88 6.54
CA LEU A 93 8.92 6.83 7.99
C LEU A 93 9.75 7.93 8.66
N GLN A 94 9.27 8.49 9.76
CA GLN A 94 10.02 9.51 10.49
C GLN A 94 11.11 8.87 11.33
N VAL A 95 12.29 9.47 11.36
CA VAL A 95 13.41 9.06 12.23
C VAL A 95 13.51 10.04 13.39
N VAL A 96 13.51 9.51 14.60
CA VAL A 96 13.55 10.29 15.83
C VAL A 96 14.64 9.80 16.76
N GLY A 97 15.08 10.67 17.66
CA GLY A 97 16.03 10.31 18.71
C GLY A 97 15.37 9.76 19.97
N PRO A 98 16.14 9.62 21.07
CA PRO A 98 15.60 9.24 22.36
C PRO A 98 14.58 10.27 22.87
N ALA A 99 13.67 9.83 23.74
CA ALA A 99 12.71 10.72 24.38
C ALA A 99 13.44 11.79 25.21
N VAL A 100 12.99 13.05 25.11
CA VAL A 100 13.69 14.19 25.74
C VAL A 100 13.50 14.15 27.26
N PRO A 101 12.26 14.18 27.80
CA PRO A 101 11.98 13.68 29.14
C PRO A 101 11.74 12.16 29.17
N ARG A 102 12.24 11.50 30.23
CA ARG A 102 11.96 10.08 30.52
C ARG A 102 10.45 9.88 30.67
N GLY A 103 9.88 8.94 29.91
CA GLY A 103 8.44 8.66 29.91
C GLY A 103 7.59 9.63 29.08
N SER A 104 8.19 10.60 28.38
CA SER A 104 7.45 11.47 27.47
C SER A 104 7.38 10.91 26.06
N ASN A 105 6.33 11.30 25.35
CA ASN A 105 6.15 11.02 23.92
C ASN A 105 6.86 12.04 23.02
N LYS A 106 7.59 13.00 23.60
CA LYS A 106 8.31 14.03 22.83
C LYS A 106 9.71 13.54 22.47
N ARG A 107 10.00 13.49 21.16
CA ARG A 107 11.28 13.03 20.63
C ARG A 107 11.85 14.06 19.65
N PRO A 108 13.17 14.23 19.55
CA PRO A 108 13.77 15.07 18.53
C PRO A 108 13.62 14.39 17.17
N LEU A 109 13.12 15.12 16.18
CA LEU A 109 13.09 14.68 14.79
C LEU A 109 14.51 14.75 14.23
N LEU A 110 14.99 13.62 13.70
CA LEU A 110 16.32 13.49 13.13
C LEU A 110 16.30 13.46 11.59
N GLY A 111 15.16 13.12 10.97
CA GLY A 111 15.00 13.06 9.52
C GLY A 111 13.93 12.05 9.12
N GLN A 112 14.11 11.42 7.96
CA GLN A 112 13.26 10.39 7.38
C GLN A 112 14.05 9.11 7.06
N ALA A 113 13.32 8.00 6.97
CA ALA A 113 13.81 6.72 6.51
C ALA A 113 12.84 6.16 5.48
N ARG A 114 13.36 5.70 4.34
CA ARG A 114 12.58 4.97 3.35
C ARG A 114 12.78 3.48 3.55
N VAL A 115 11.69 2.72 3.55
CA VAL A 115 11.77 1.25 3.56
C VAL A 115 12.28 0.79 2.19
N GLU A 116 13.47 0.19 2.12
CA GLU A 116 14.01 -0.32 0.86
C GLU A 116 13.47 -1.71 0.54
N SER A 117 13.51 -2.60 1.53
CA SER A 117 13.04 -3.97 1.38
C SER A 117 12.52 -4.52 2.70
N ILE A 118 11.62 -5.49 2.57
CA ILE A 118 11.05 -6.25 3.67
C ILE A 118 11.40 -7.72 3.40
N PRO A 119 12.30 -8.32 4.18
CA PRO A 119 12.66 -9.72 4.03
C PRO A 119 11.43 -10.66 4.14
N PRO A 120 11.48 -11.88 3.56
CA PRO A 120 10.33 -12.78 3.49
C PRO A 120 9.75 -13.19 4.86
N ASN A 121 10.61 -13.32 5.87
CA ASN A 121 10.25 -13.61 7.26
C ASN A 121 9.58 -12.42 7.99
N ARG A 122 9.65 -11.20 7.42
CA ARG A 122 8.98 -9.99 7.92
C ARG A 122 9.29 -9.62 9.37
N ASP A 123 10.44 -10.03 9.89
CA ASP A 123 10.90 -9.73 11.27
C ASP A 123 11.77 -8.47 11.35
N GLN A 124 12.07 -7.86 10.21
CA GLN A 124 12.87 -6.66 10.12
C GLN A 124 12.53 -5.83 8.88
N LEU A 125 12.87 -4.54 8.93
CA LEU A 125 12.81 -3.63 7.79
C LEU A 125 14.22 -3.17 7.43
N VAL A 126 14.59 -3.26 6.15
CA VAL A 126 15.79 -2.62 5.63
C VAL A 126 15.45 -1.18 5.28
N LEU A 127 16.19 -0.24 5.85
CA LEU A 127 15.91 1.18 5.77
C LEU A 127 17.03 1.95 5.06
N ARG A 128 16.65 2.94 4.26
CA ARG A 128 17.54 3.98 3.76
C ARG A 128 17.23 5.28 4.46
N LEU A 129 18.19 5.76 5.25
CA LEU A 129 18.08 7.04 5.93
C LEU A 129 18.35 8.18 4.94
N ASP A 130 17.68 9.31 5.14
CA ASP A 130 18.08 10.55 4.49
C ASP A 130 19.36 11.14 5.10
N GLU A 131 19.89 12.19 4.50
CA GLU A 131 21.14 12.81 4.92
C GLU A 131 21.08 13.33 6.36
N GLU A 132 19.92 13.88 6.76
CA GLU A 132 19.67 14.44 8.08
C GLU A 132 19.69 13.34 9.15
N ALA A 133 18.97 12.23 8.92
CA ALA A 133 18.93 11.10 9.83
C ALA A 133 20.27 10.36 9.88
N ASN A 134 20.99 10.27 8.76
CA ASN A 134 22.28 9.60 8.70
C ASN A 134 23.38 10.38 9.44
N THR A 135 23.37 11.72 9.34
CA THR A 135 24.34 12.60 10.03
C THR A 135 24.00 12.84 11.50
N ALA A 136 22.77 12.56 11.93
CA ALA A 136 22.36 12.66 13.32
C ALA A 136 23.21 11.78 14.24
N LYS A 137 23.60 12.29 15.41
CA LYS A 137 24.43 11.56 16.38
C LYS A 137 23.56 10.81 17.39
N GLY A 138 24.01 9.63 17.78
CA GLY A 138 23.40 8.83 18.85
C GLY A 138 22.33 7.83 18.39
N PRO A 139 21.57 7.23 19.33
CA PRO A 139 20.53 6.25 19.02
C PRO A 139 19.41 6.84 18.16
N ARG A 140 18.98 6.07 17.17
CA ARG A 140 17.93 6.45 16.22
C ARG A 140 16.80 5.44 16.29
N PHE A 141 15.59 5.94 16.13
CA PHE A 141 14.38 5.15 16.15
C PHE A 141 13.52 5.53 14.95
N VAL A 142 12.90 4.55 14.33
CA VAL A 142 11.90 4.77 13.28
C VAL A 142 10.52 4.80 13.91
N VAL A 143 9.72 5.81 13.57
CA VAL A 143 8.32 5.90 13.98
C VAL A 143 7.51 5.05 13.03
N LEU A 144 6.82 4.06 13.58
CA LEU A 144 5.99 3.15 12.81
C LEU A 144 4.56 3.69 12.72
N PRO A 145 3.83 3.39 11.62
CA PRO A 145 2.42 3.68 11.56
C PRO A 145 1.66 2.91 12.64
N ALA A 146 0.41 3.30 12.92
CA ALA A 146 -0.46 2.49 13.76
C ALA A 146 -0.64 1.11 13.11
N ARG A 147 -0.47 0.04 13.89
CA ARG A 147 -0.87 -1.30 13.46
C ARG A 147 -2.39 -1.25 13.24
N PRO A 148 -2.92 -1.66 12.07
CA PRO A 148 -4.35 -1.87 11.92
C PRO A 148 -4.78 -2.81 13.04
N GLN A 149 -5.58 -2.30 13.97
CA GLN A 149 -6.18 -3.16 14.96
C GLN A 149 -7.16 -4.04 14.20
N GLU A 150 -6.97 -5.35 14.33
CA GLU A 150 -8.05 -6.27 14.07
C GLU A 150 -9.25 -5.77 14.89
N PRO A 151 -10.45 -5.61 14.29
CA PRO A 151 -11.60 -5.08 14.99
C PRO A 151 -11.72 -5.80 16.33
N ALA A 152 -11.58 -5.05 17.43
CA ALA A 152 -11.67 -5.63 18.75
C ALA A 152 -12.99 -6.40 18.79
N ALA A 153 -12.91 -7.70 19.04
CA ALA A 153 -14.10 -8.47 19.37
C ALA A 153 -14.80 -7.70 20.51
N PRO A 154 -16.09 -7.32 20.36
CA PRO A 154 -16.76 -6.50 21.34
C PRO A 154 -16.64 -7.16 22.72
N ALA A 155 -16.26 -6.38 23.73
CA ALA A 155 -16.14 -6.88 25.10
C ALA A 155 -17.47 -7.52 25.54
N PRO A 156 -17.45 -8.59 26.37
CA PRO A 156 -18.69 -9.17 26.89
C PRO A 156 -19.38 -8.11 27.75
N VAL A 157 -20.48 -7.57 27.22
CA VAL A 157 -21.36 -6.65 27.92
C VAL A 157 -21.98 -7.41 29.09
N ALA A 158 -21.93 -6.79 30.28
CA ALA A 158 -22.72 -7.23 31.43
C ALA A 158 -24.20 -7.26 31.03
N GLU A 159 -24.85 -8.40 31.28
CA GLU A 159 -26.19 -8.80 30.83
C GLU A 159 -26.32 -9.02 29.31
N PRO A 160 -26.86 -10.17 28.87
CA PRO A 160 -26.92 -10.51 27.46
C PRO A 160 -27.94 -9.61 26.77
N VAL A 161 -27.47 -8.52 26.17
CA VAL A 161 -28.17 -7.91 25.04
C VAL A 161 -28.18 -8.97 23.96
N ARG A 162 -29.35 -9.60 23.79
CA ARG A 162 -29.67 -10.53 22.71
C ARG A 162 -29.07 -9.99 21.42
N GLU A 163 -28.01 -10.63 20.91
CA GLU A 163 -27.54 -10.40 19.54
C GLU A 163 -28.78 -10.53 18.66
N GLU A 164 -29.18 -9.42 18.06
CA GLU A 164 -30.21 -9.46 17.05
C GLU A 164 -29.61 -10.28 15.92
N PRO A 165 -30.21 -11.44 15.57
CA PRO A 165 -29.71 -12.26 14.47
C PRO A 165 -29.54 -11.36 13.24
N PRO A 166 -28.54 -11.61 12.36
CA PRO A 166 -28.37 -10.84 11.13
C PRO A 166 -29.75 -10.70 10.48
N PRO A 167 -30.14 -9.48 10.06
CA PRO A 167 -31.52 -9.19 9.66
C PRO A 167 -31.94 -10.31 8.73
N ALA A 168 -32.98 -11.03 9.15
CA ALA A 168 -33.42 -12.24 8.46
C ALA A 168 -33.50 -11.88 6.98
N LYS A 169 -32.76 -12.61 6.12
CA LYS A 169 -32.70 -12.35 4.68
C LYS A 169 -34.14 -12.16 4.22
N SER A 170 -34.47 -10.93 3.85
CA SER A 170 -35.86 -10.62 3.53
C SER A 170 -36.22 -11.44 2.29
N PRO A 171 -37.43 -12.03 2.23
CA PRO A 171 -37.85 -12.70 1.00
C PRO A 171 -37.83 -11.68 -0.13
N LEU A 172 -37.17 -12.03 -1.23
CA LEU A 172 -37.23 -11.23 -2.45
C LEU A 172 -38.62 -11.42 -3.09
N LEU A 173 -39.27 -10.32 -3.46
CA LEU A 173 -40.58 -10.33 -4.11
C LEU A 173 -40.41 -10.23 -5.63
N GLY A 174 -40.73 -11.30 -6.34
CA GLY A 174 -40.58 -11.32 -7.78
C GLY A 174 -41.07 -12.62 -8.39
N SER A 175 -40.87 -12.71 -9.69
CA SER A 175 -41.25 -13.88 -10.49
C SER A 175 -40.17 -14.18 -11.53
N ALA A 176 -40.19 -15.41 -12.03
CA ALA A 176 -39.26 -15.84 -13.06
C ALA A 176 -39.97 -16.68 -14.12
N THR A 177 -39.70 -16.39 -15.39
CA THR A 177 -40.21 -17.17 -16.52
C THR A 177 -39.07 -17.69 -17.37
N LEU A 178 -39.29 -18.86 -17.96
CA LEU A 178 -38.35 -19.45 -18.90
C LEU A 178 -38.99 -19.54 -20.27
N LYS A 179 -38.37 -18.90 -21.26
CA LYS A 179 -38.81 -18.94 -22.65
C LYS A 179 -37.85 -19.80 -23.46
N GLY A 180 -38.37 -20.85 -24.10
CA GLY A 180 -37.62 -21.73 -25.00
C GLY A 180 -38.15 -23.16 -24.99
N LEU A 181 -37.83 -23.94 -26.03
CA LEU A 181 -38.27 -25.35 -26.12
C LEU A 181 -37.73 -26.15 -24.92
N LEU A 182 -38.65 -26.72 -24.14
CA LEU A 182 -38.34 -27.64 -23.03
C LEU A 182 -37.32 -28.69 -23.49
N GLY A 183 -36.13 -28.68 -22.88
CA GLY A 183 -35.06 -29.66 -23.12
C GLY A 183 -33.91 -29.21 -24.02
N SER A 184 -34.02 -28.07 -24.71
CA SER A 184 -32.94 -27.54 -25.57
C SER A 184 -32.38 -26.23 -25.04
N ASN A 185 -31.27 -26.29 -24.30
CA ASN A 185 -30.60 -25.11 -23.72
C ASN A 185 -30.03 -24.11 -24.75
N TYR A 186 -30.11 -24.41 -26.06
CA TYR A 186 -29.40 -23.66 -27.10
C TYR A 186 -30.00 -22.29 -27.44
N ASN A 187 -31.23 -21.98 -27.00
CA ASN A 187 -31.86 -20.67 -27.21
C ASN A 187 -32.85 -20.27 -26.10
N SER A 188 -32.74 -20.88 -24.92
CA SER A 188 -33.64 -20.54 -23.82
C SER A 188 -33.23 -19.21 -23.17
N THR A 189 -34.19 -18.37 -22.82
CA THR A 189 -33.97 -17.14 -22.04
C THR A 189 -34.69 -17.24 -20.71
N LEU A 190 -33.99 -16.85 -19.65
CA LEU A 190 -34.56 -16.64 -18.33
C LEU A 190 -34.92 -15.15 -18.20
N THR A 191 -36.17 -14.90 -17.84
CA THR A 191 -36.64 -13.57 -17.46
C THR A 191 -36.88 -13.57 -15.96
N ILE A 192 -36.31 -12.59 -15.25
CA ILE A 192 -36.54 -12.35 -13.82
C ILE A 192 -37.21 -11.00 -13.68
N ILE A 193 -38.28 -10.93 -12.91
CA ILE A 193 -39.04 -9.71 -12.66
C ILE A 193 -38.91 -9.37 -11.19
N ASN A 194 -38.43 -8.17 -10.91
CA ASN A 194 -38.43 -7.61 -9.57
C ASN A 194 -39.79 -6.95 -9.32
N GLU A 195 -40.63 -7.56 -8.50
CA GLU A 195 -41.94 -7.03 -8.09
C GLU A 195 -41.84 -6.27 -6.75
N ASP A 196 -40.63 -6.16 -6.21
CA ASP A 196 -40.34 -5.38 -5.02
C ASP A 196 -40.19 -3.89 -5.36
N SER A 197 -40.46 -3.07 -4.35
CA SER A 197 -40.18 -1.63 -4.33
C SER A 197 -38.68 -1.31 -4.21
N ARG A 198 -37.87 -2.30 -3.81
CA ARG A 198 -36.42 -2.20 -3.62
C ARG A 198 -35.65 -2.63 -4.87
N THR A 199 -34.58 -1.92 -5.20
CA THR A 199 -33.62 -2.36 -6.22
C THR A 199 -32.79 -3.51 -5.67
N TRP A 200 -32.65 -4.59 -6.45
CA TRP A 200 -31.82 -5.73 -6.08
C TRP A 200 -30.40 -5.54 -6.59
N THR A 201 -29.39 -5.83 -5.77
CA THR A 201 -27.98 -5.64 -6.14
C THR A 201 -27.12 -6.85 -5.82
N GLY A 202 -26.10 -7.07 -6.67
CA GLY A 202 -25.12 -8.15 -6.49
C GLY A 202 -25.75 -9.54 -6.46
N CYS A 203 -26.71 -9.77 -7.35
CA CYS A 203 -27.51 -10.98 -7.35
C CYS A 203 -26.78 -12.16 -8.02
N THR A 204 -26.86 -13.30 -7.36
CA THR A 204 -26.49 -14.60 -7.93
C THR A 204 -27.75 -15.36 -8.30
N LEU A 205 -27.83 -15.79 -9.56
CA LEU A 205 -28.91 -16.58 -10.11
C LEU A 205 -28.43 -18.03 -10.19
N VAL A 206 -29.11 -18.96 -9.53
CA VAL A 206 -28.76 -20.38 -9.54
C VAL A 206 -29.94 -21.19 -10.05
N MET A 207 -29.70 -21.98 -11.08
CA MET A 207 -30.66 -22.89 -11.68
C MET A 207 -30.31 -24.35 -11.41
N ALA A 208 -31.16 -25.25 -11.90
CA ALA A 208 -30.87 -26.69 -11.91
C ALA A 208 -29.50 -27.01 -12.52
N LYS A 209 -28.93 -28.16 -12.14
CA LYS A 209 -27.57 -28.59 -12.54
C LYS A 209 -26.46 -27.62 -12.14
N ARG A 210 -26.69 -26.78 -11.11
CA ARG A 210 -25.72 -25.81 -10.57
C ARG A 210 -25.25 -24.79 -11.61
N GLN A 211 -26.12 -24.44 -12.55
CA GLN A 211 -25.87 -23.35 -13.50
C GLN A 211 -26.04 -22.02 -12.77
N GLN A 212 -25.00 -21.19 -12.80
CA GLN A 212 -24.93 -19.93 -12.09
C GLN A 212 -24.70 -18.78 -13.07
N ALA A 213 -25.40 -17.67 -12.85
CA ALA A 213 -25.13 -16.38 -13.48
C ALA A 213 -25.07 -15.27 -12.44
N PHE A 214 -24.42 -14.18 -12.81
CA PHE A 214 -24.34 -12.97 -11.99
C PHE A 214 -25.13 -11.84 -12.63
N MET A 215 -25.94 -11.16 -11.81
CA MET A 215 -26.69 -9.97 -12.18
C MET A 215 -26.29 -8.84 -11.24
N ALA A 216 -25.66 -7.80 -11.77
CA ALA A 216 -25.15 -6.70 -10.95
C ALA A 216 -26.26 -5.91 -10.25
N GLN A 217 -27.36 -5.64 -10.96
CA GLN A 217 -28.45 -4.80 -10.48
C GLN A 217 -29.75 -5.12 -11.21
N LEU A 218 -30.87 -5.02 -10.51
CA LEU A 218 -32.22 -5.08 -11.06
C LEU A 218 -33.10 -4.02 -10.38
N GLU A 219 -33.50 -3.00 -11.15
CA GLU A 219 -34.33 -1.90 -10.64
C GLU A 219 -35.70 -2.38 -10.14
N LYS A 220 -36.31 -1.60 -9.26
CA LYS A 220 -37.69 -1.82 -8.81
C LYS A 220 -38.66 -1.93 -9.99
N TYR A 221 -39.61 -2.86 -9.91
CA TYR A 221 -40.65 -3.07 -10.93
C TYR A 221 -40.11 -3.26 -12.37
N SER A 222 -38.91 -3.84 -12.50
CA SER A 222 -38.25 -4.03 -13.78
C SER A 222 -37.91 -5.50 -14.04
N ARG A 223 -37.57 -5.81 -15.29
CA ARG A 223 -37.22 -7.17 -15.71
C ARG A 223 -35.79 -7.27 -16.20
N HIS A 224 -35.13 -8.37 -15.85
CA HIS A 224 -33.86 -8.79 -16.40
C HIS A 224 -34.08 -9.98 -17.33
N VAL A 225 -33.53 -9.92 -18.54
CA VAL A 225 -33.61 -11.02 -19.51
C VAL A 225 -32.19 -11.48 -19.83
N VAL A 226 -31.92 -12.76 -19.63
CA VAL A 226 -30.60 -13.35 -19.83
C VAL A 226 -30.72 -14.67 -20.58
N ARG A 227 -29.80 -14.92 -21.51
CA ARG A 227 -29.73 -16.18 -22.25
C ARG A 227 -29.16 -17.27 -21.34
N LEU A 228 -29.77 -18.45 -21.39
CA LEU A 228 -29.19 -19.65 -20.79
C LEU A 228 -28.00 -20.12 -21.64
N GLY A 229 -26.96 -20.57 -20.96
CA GLY A 229 -25.71 -20.99 -21.58
C GLY A 229 -24.57 -19.97 -21.46
N GLU A 230 -23.41 -20.37 -21.94
CA GLU A 230 -22.23 -19.53 -21.92
C GLU A 230 -22.39 -18.29 -22.83
N PRO A 231 -21.78 -17.15 -22.48
CA PRO A 231 -20.88 -16.94 -21.33
C PRO A 231 -21.60 -16.63 -20.00
N TYR A 232 -22.93 -16.50 -20.02
CA TYR A 232 -23.70 -15.91 -18.92
C TYR A 232 -23.98 -16.90 -17.79
N PHE A 233 -24.39 -18.12 -18.13
CA PHE A 233 -24.57 -19.21 -17.17
C PHE A 233 -23.42 -20.20 -17.29
N ARG A 234 -22.72 -20.40 -16.17
CA ARG A 234 -21.62 -21.37 -16.05
C ARG A 234 -21.97 -22.41 -14.99
N VAL A 235 -21.49 -23.63 -15.16
CA VAL A 235 -21.70 -24.68 -14.16
C VAL A 235 -20.65 -24.51 -13.07
N GLU A 236 -21.10 -24.26 -11.84
CA GLU A 236 -20.24 -24.07 -10.68
C GLU A 236 -20.44 -25.22 -9.68
N SER A 237 -19.37 -25.95 -9.35
CA SER A 237 -19.49 -27.11 -8.46
C SER A 237 -19.91 -26.73 -7.03
N SER A 238 -19.61 -25.49 -6.63
CA SER A 238 -19.93 -24.91 -5.32
C SER A 238 -21.33 -24.33 -5.21
N ALA A 239 -22.04 -24.09 -6.33
CA ALA A 239 -23.37 -23.49 -6.31
C ALA A 239 -24.41 -24.43 -5.68
N PRO A 240 -25.36 -23.92 -4.88
CA PRO A 240 -26.34 -24.76 -4.19
C PRO A 240 -27.22 -25.56 -5.16
N ALA A 241 -27.67 -26.73 -4.71
CA ALA A 241 -28.66 -27.49 -5.47
C ALA A 241 -30.00 -26.76 -5.46
N VAL A 242 -30.60 -26.62 -6.64
CA VAL A 242 -31.91 -25.99 -6.86
C VAL A 242 -32.79 -26.99 -7.59
N GLY A 243 -34.08 -27.01 -7.25
CA GLY A 243 -35.07 -27.93 -7.84
C GLY A 243 -35.18 -27.77 -9.36
N ASN A 244 -35.67 -28.82 -10.01
CA ASN A 244 -36.03 -28.74 -11.42
C ASN A 244 -37.15 -27.71 -11.61
N ARG A 245 -37.06 -26.86 -12.63
CA ARG A 245 -37.98 -25.72 -12.88
C ARG A 245 -38.00 -24.64 -11.79
N MET A 246 -36.91 -24.45 -11.05
CA MET A 246 -36.75 -23.37 -10.09
C MET A 246 -35.51 -22.53 -10.41
N VAL A 247 -35.56 -21.25 -10.07
CA VAL A 247 -34.38 -20.39 -9.97
C VAL A 247 -34.28 -19.83 -8.56
N ARG A 248 -33.11 -19.97 -7.95
CA ARG A 248 -32.77 -19.30 -6.69
C ARG A 248 -32.06 -18.01 -7.01
N VAL A 249 -32.57 -16.91 -6.50
CA VAL A 249 -31.98 -15.58 -6.61
C VAL A 249 -31.49 -15.18 -5.23
N THR A 250 -30.20 -14.91 -5.11
CA THR A 250 -29.58 -14.47 -3.85
C THR A 250 -28.89 -13.13 -4.09
N CYS A 251 -29.42 -12.06 -3.50
CA CYS A 251 -28.90 -10.70 -3.61
C CYS A 251 -28.42 -10.20 -2.24
N LYS A 252 -27.89 -8.98 -2.18
CA LYS A 252 -27.53 -8.36 -0.89
C LYS A 252 -28.74 -8.11 0.00
N GLU A 253 -29.89 -7.83 -0.61
CA GLU A 253 -31.12 -7.47 0.06
C GLU A 253 -31.89 -8.67 0.60
N GLY A 254 -31.61 -9.88 0.08
CA GLY A 254 -32.41 -11.05 0.40
C GLY A 254 -32.18 -12.26 -0.49
N GLN A 255 -33.04 -13.26 -0.32
CA GLN A 255 -33.06 -14.46 -1.15
C GLN A 255 -34.51 -14.80 -1.52
N GLY A 256 -34.72 -15.31 -2.73
CA GLY A 256 -36.00 -15.82 -3.21
C GLY A 256 -35.81 -17.04 -4.09
N ASP A 257 -36.68 -18.03 -3.94
CA ASP A 257 -36.76 -19.20 -4.81
C ASP A 257 -38.02 -19.06 -5.66
N PHE A 258 -37.85 -18.87 -6.97
CA PHE A 258 -38.94 -18.62 -7.90
C PHE A 258 -39.16 -19.84 -8.80
N ALA A 259 -40.41 -20.28 -8.86
CA ALA A 259 -40.83 -21.28 -9.83
C ALA A 259 -40.76 -20.68 -11.24
N LEU A 260 -40.17 -21.43 -12.17
CA LEU A 260 -40.08 -21.03 -13.57
C LEU A 260 -41.43 -21.25 -14.24
N GLY A 261 -42.17 -20.16 -14.41
CA GLY A 261 -43.36 -20.12 -15.26
C GLY A 261 -43.01 -20.28 -16.74
N GLU A 262 -43.99 -20.70 -17.53
CA GLU A 262 -43.94 -20.58 -18.98
C GLU A 262 -44.45 -19.17 -19.35
N GLU A 263 -43.72 -18.48 -20.22
CA GLU A 263 -44.20 -17.22 -20.79
C GLU A 263 -45.18 -17.58 -21.92
N ASP A 264 -46.47 -17.27 -21.73
CA ASP A 264 -47.54 -17.42 -22.75
C ASP A 264 -47.24 -16.64 -24.04
#